data_AF-A0A9P6XNZ7-F1
#
_entry.id   AF-A0A9P6XNZ7-F1
#
_cell.length_a   1.000
_cell.length_b   1.000
_cell.length_c   1.000
_cell.angle_alpha   90.00
_cell.angle_beta   90.00
_cell.angle_gamma   90.00
#
_symmetry.space_group_name_H-M   'P 1'
#
loop_
_entity.id
_entity.type
_entity.pdbx_description
1 polymer ?
#
loop_
_entity_poly.entity_id
_entity_poly.type
_entity_poly.pdbx_seq_one_letter_code
_entity_poly.pdbx_strand_id
1 'polypeptide(L)'
;MFPELPEIFLGQPVFDRTSMNTWEDQAVIAEINRSGKRRLGLAGLWTSVCIVGPALSALDQGFEVYVITDACGDVRPADHRAAVSAGNAARLGAHGHL
;
A
#
# COMPACT_ATOMS: atom_id res chain seq x y z
N MET A 1 13.79 -6.67 3.16
CA MET A 1 12.56 -7.28 2.58
C MET A 1 12.48 -8.73 3.02
N PHE A 2 11.28 -9.24 3.32
CA PHE A 2 11.06 -10.65 3.65
C PHE A 2 11.40 -11.54 2.44
N PRO A 3 12.26 -12.57 2.57
CA PRO A 3 12.73 -13.39 1.45
C PRO A 3 11.61 -14.12 0.70
N GLU A 4 10.49 -14.37 1.37
CA GLU A 4 9.32 -15.08 0.82
C GLU A 4 8.61 -14.26 -0.28
N LEU A 5 8.71 -12.92 -0.25
CA LEU A 5 8.02 -12.08 -1.23
C LEU A 5 8.62 -12.20 -2.65
N PRO A 6 9.96 -12.09 -2.85
CA PRO A 6 10.57 -12.37 -4.14
C PRO A 6 10.31 -13.78 -4.68
N GLU A 7 10.17 -14.78 -3.81
CA GLU A 7 9.88 -16.16 -4.22
C GLU A 7 8.46 -16.32 -4.80
N ILE A 8 7.49 -15.56 -4.27
CA ILE A 8 6.10 -15.57 -4.74
C ILE A 8 5.92 -14.65 -5.97
N PHE A 9 6.54 -13.48 -5.96
CA PHE A 9 6.40 -12.46 -7.02
C PHE A 9 7.58 -12.48 -8.01
N LEU A 10 7.80 -13.63 -8.64
CA LEU A 10 8.92 -13.86 -9.56
C LEU A 10 8.95 -12.83 -10.70
N GLY A 11 10.12 -12.21 -10.89
CA GLY A 11 10.36 -11.24 -11.96
C GLY A 11 9.72 -9.87 -11.75
N GLN A 12 9.10 -9.61 -10.60
CA GLN A 12 8.61 -8.28 -10.27
C GLN A 12 9.76 -7.39 -9.76
N PRO A 13 9.78 -6.10 -10.12
CA PRO A 13 10.79 -5.18 -9.64
C PRO A 13 10.67 -4.96 -8.13
N VAL A 14 11.81 -4.98 -7.43
CA VAL A 14 11.92 -4.59 -6.03
C VAL A 14 12.53 -3.20 -5.97
N PHE A 15 11.80 -2.26 -5.40
CA PHE A 15 12.24 -0.87 -5.24
C PHE A 15 12.74 -0.65 -3.82
N ASP A 16 14.05 -0.44 -3.68
CA ASP A 16 14.64 0.01 -2.42
C ASP A 16 14.51 1.53 -2.33
N ARG A 17 13.95 2.02 -1.21
CA ARG A 17 13.51 3.41 -1.06
C ARG A 17 14.01 3.98 0.26
N THR A 18 14.37 5.25 0.24
CA THR A 18 14.71 6.03 1.44
C THR A 18 13.53 6.84 1.98
N SER A 19 12.48 7.05 1.18
CA SER A 19 11.27 7.75 1.60
C SER A 19 10.28 6.82 2.30
N MET A 20 9.53 7.38 3.24
CA MET A 20 8.43 6.67 3.89
C MET A 20 7.20 6.60 2.96
N ASN A 21 6.89 7.70 2.27
CA ASN A 21 5.83 7.69 1.27
C ASN A 21 6.35 7.13 -0.06
N THR A 22 5.80 6.01 -0.48
CA THR A 22 6.11 5.36 -1.77
C THR A 22 5.77 6.27 -2.96
N TRP A 23 4.82 7.19 -2.78
CA TRP A 23 4.43 8.17 -3.79
C TRP A 23 5.38 9.37 -3.93
N GLU A 24 6.54 9.33 -3.28
CA GLU A 24 7.65 10.27 -3.50
C GLU A 24 8.73 9.66 -4.42
N ASP A 25 8.69 8.35 -4.65
CA ASP A 25 9.65 7.64 -5.50
C ASP A 25 9.14 7.58 -6.95
N GLN A 26 9.83 8.30 -7.84
CA GLN A 26 9.43 8.41 -9.24
C GLN A 26 9.49 7.07 -9.99
N ALA A 27 10.39 6.15 -9.61
CA ALA A 27 10.49 4.84 -10.25
C ALA A 27 9.26 3.99 -9.91
N VAL A 28 8.77 4.06 -8.66
CA VAL A 28 7.55 3.35 -8.27
C VAL A 28 6.31 3.94 -8.95
N ILE A 29 6.16 5.26 -8.96
CA ILE A 29 5.00 5.92 -9.60
C ILE A 29 4.97 5.59 -11.09
N ALA A 30 6.12 5.62 -11.78
CA ALA A 30 6.23 5.28 -13.18
C ALA A 30 5.81 3.82 -13.44
N GLU A 31 6.26 2.88 -12.61
CA GLU A 31 5.91 1.46 -12.76
C GLU A 31 4.42 1.20 -12.51
N ILE A 32 3.84 1.82 -11.48
CA ILE A 32 2.41 1.71 -11.19
C ILE A 32 1.58 2.28 -12.35
N ASN A 33 1.94 3.46 -12.86
CA ASN A 33 1.24 4.06 -14.00
C ASN A 33 1.38 3.20 -15.28
N ARG A 34 2.57 2.62 -15.51
CA ARG A 34 2.84 1.72 -16.64
C ARG A 34 1.98 0.45 -16.60
N SER A 35 1.60 -0.02 -15.41
CA SER A 35 0.73 -1.19 -15.25
C SER A 35 -0.66 -1.02 -15.89
N GLY A 36 -1.10 0.24 -16.10
CA GLY A 36 -2.41 0.57 -16.67
C GLY A 36 -3.60 0.18 -15.79
N LYS A 37 -3.38 -0.21 -14.53
CA LYS A 37 -4.45 -0.61 -13.60
C LYS A 37 -5.01 0.62 -12.90
N ARG A 38 -6.34 0.66 -12.75
CA ARG A 38 -7.03 1.71 -11.98
C ARG A 38 -7.19 1.39 -10.50
N ARG A 39 -7.08 0.11 -10.14
CA ARG A 39 -7.27 -0.42 -8.78
C ARG A 39 -5.94 -0.82 -8.19
N LEU A 40 -5.67 -0.37 -6.97
CA LEU A 40 -4.45 -0.68 -6.24
C LEU A 40 -4.79 -1.36 -4.91
N GLY A 41 -4.15 -2.50 -4.66
CA GLY A 41 -4.12 -3.13 -3.35
C GLY A 41 -2.86 -2.72 -2.60
N LEU A 42 -2.98 -2.28 -1.36
CA LEU A 42 -1.86 -1.90 -0.50
C LEU A 42 -1.81 -2.80 0.75
N ALA A 43 -0.63 -3.33 1.03
CA ALA A 43 -0.33 -4.15 2.20
C ALA A 43 1.09 -3.84 2.68
N GLY A 44 1.37 -4.02 3.99
CA GLY A 44 2.71 -3.85 4.54
C GLY A 44 2.78 -3.12 5.89
N LEU A 45 3.98 -2.65 6.22
CA LEU A 45 4.35 -2.12 7.53
C LEU A 45 5.13 -0.80 7.39
N TRP A 46 4.90 0.23 8.21
CA TRP A 46 3.85 0.37 9.23
C TRP A 46 2.57 0.97 8.66
N THR A 47 1.43 0.60 9.22
CA THR A 47 0.11 1.02 8.71
C THR A 47 -0.05 2.54 8.76
N SER A 48 0.30 3.17 9.88
CA SER A 48 0.17 4.63 10.07
C SER A 48 1.04 5.48 9.15
N VAL A 49 2.10 4.91 8.58
CA VAL A 49 3.10 5.66 7.81
C VAL A 49 3.16 5.17 6.37
N CYS A 50 3.67 3.95 6.18
CA CYS A 50 4.00 3.38 4.88
C CYS A 50 2.76 2.96 4.08
N ILE A 51 1.57 2.91 4.70
CA ILE A 51 0.33 2.53 4.03
C ILE A 51 -0.61 3.73 3.86
N VAL A 52 -0.87 4.48 4.93
CA VAL A 52 -1.77 5.65 4.87
C VAL A 52 -1.26 6.72 3.90
N GLY A 53 0.03 7.07 3.94
CA GLY A 53 0.61 8.10 3.06
C GLY A 53 0.41 7.77 1.57
N PRO A 54 0.91 6.61 1.08
CA PRO A 54 0.72 6.22 -0.31
C PRO A 54 -0.74 6.03 -0.71
N ALA A 55 -1.59 5.55 0.20
CA ALA A 55 -3.03 5.42 -0.08
C ALA A 55 -3.66 6.77 -0.40
N LEU A 56 -3.39 7.79 0.41
CA LEU A 56 -3.90 9.14 0.19
C LEU A 56 -3.36 9.75 -1.11
N SER A 57 -2.06 9.61 -1.37
CA SER A 57 -1.45 10.12 -2.61
C SER A 57 -2.01 9.44 -3.86
N ALA A 58 -2.24 8.12 -3.82
CA ALA A 58 -2.83 7.39 -4.93
C ALA A 58 -4.30 7.77 -5.17
N LEU A 59 -5.08 8.01 -4.11
CA LEU A 59 -6.45 8.51 -4.23
C LEU A 59 -6.49 9.90 -4.87
N ASP A 60 -5.57 10.79 -4.48
CA ASP A 60 -5.45 12.14 -5.07
C ASP A 60 -5.13 12.09 -6.57
N GLN A 61 -4.28 11.12 -6.98
CA GLN A 61 -4.02 10.85 -8.39
C GLN A 61 -5.19 10.13 -9.11
N GLY A 62 -6.28 9.78 -8.42
CA GLY A 62 -7.49 9.22 -9.00
C GLY A 62 -7.54 7.69 -9.11
N PHE A 63 -6.67 6.98 -8.40
CA PHE A 63 -6.75 5.52 -8.26
C PHE A 63 -7.89 5.11 -7.32
N GLU A 64 -8.37 3.89 -7.51
CA GLU A 64 -9.22 3.20 -6.55
C GLU A 64 -8.33 2.35 -5.63
N VAL A 65 -8.22 2.74 -4.36
CA VAL A 65 -7.27 2.14 -3.42
C VAL A 65 -7.98 1.25 -2.42
N TYR A 66 -7.46 0.03 -2.25
CA TYR A 66 -7.90 -0.96 -1.28
C TYR A 66 -6.75 -1.30 -0.34
N VAL A 67 -6.95 -1.13 0.97
CA VAL A 67 -5.95 -1.53 1.98
C VAL A 67 -6.31 -2.90 2.53
N ILE A 68 -5.37 -3.84 2.44
CA ILE A 68 -5.52 -5.21 2.93
C ILE A 68 -5.12 -5.23 4.41
N THR A 69 -6.09 -4.91 5.28
CA THR A 69 -5.81 -4.55 6.68
C THR A 69 -5.22 -5.70 7.50
N ASP A 70 -5.60 -6.93 7.20
CA ASP A 70 -5.07 -8.15 7.83
C ASP A 70 -3.65 -8.51 7.37
N ALA A 71 -3.21 -7.97 6.24
CA ALA A 71 -1.83 -7.99 5.77
C ALA A 71 -1.05 -6.70 6.11
N CYS A 72 -1.60 -5.87 7.01
CA CYS A 72 -0.97 -4.67 7.53
C CYS A 72 -0.75 -4.76 9.04
N GLY A 73 0.17 -3.95 9.55
CA GLY A 73 0.46 -3.88 10.98
C GLY A 73 1.12 -2.58 11.39
N ASP A 74 1.07 -2.27 12.68
CA ASP A 74 1.74 -1.13 13.28
C ASP A 74 2.50 -1.58 14.55
N VAL A 75 3.29 -0.68 15.17
CA VAL A 75 4.04 -0.97 16.40
C VAL A 75 3.09 -1.40 17.52
N ARG A 76 1.91 -0.80 17.60
CA ARG A 76 0.86 -1.19 18.56
C ARG A 76 -0.46 -1.45 17.84
N PRO A 77 -1.29 -2.38 18.33
CA PRO A 77 -2.62 -2.63 17.75
C PRO A 77 -3.52 -1.38 17.76
N ALA A 78 -3.37 -0.49 18.74
CA ALA A 78 -4.14 0.75 18.80
C ALA A 78 -3.77 1.70 17.66
N ASP A 79 -2.47 1.81 17.34
CA ASP A 79 -1.96 2.67 16.26
C ASP A 79 -2.41 2.14 14.90
N HIS A 80 -2.36 0.80 14.70
CA HIS A 80 -2.92 0.15 13.51
C HIS A 80 -4.41 0.46 13.34
N ARG A 81 -5.22 0.28 14.40
CA ARG A 81 -6.67 0.56 14.33
C ARG A 81 -6.97 2.03 14.06
N ALA A 82 -6.22 2.94 14.67
CA ALA A 82 -6.36 4.37 14.43
C ALA A 82 -6.00 4.72 12.97
N ALA A 83 -4.90 4.15 12.45
CA ALA A 83 -4.46 4.34 11.07
C ALA A 83 -5.46 3.77 10.06
N VAL A 84 -5.99 2.57 10.29
CA VAL A 84 -7.06 2.00 9.46
C VAL A 84 -8.29 2.90 9.51
N SER A 85 -8.69 3.38 10.69
CA SER A 85 -9.85 4.27 10.83
C SER A 85 -9.66 5.61 10.10
N ALA A 86 -8.45 6.18 10.12
CA ALA A 86 -8.10 7.39 9.38
C ALA A 86 -8.00 7.12 7.86
N GLY A 87 -7.43 5.98 7.48
CA GLY A 87 -7.29 5.51 6.11
C GLY A 87 -8.60 5.02 5.48
N ASN A 88 -9.64 4.73 6.26
CA ASN A 88 -10.97 4.27 5.79
C ASN A 88 -11.75 5.32 4.96
N ALA A 89 -11.19 6.52 4.75
CA ALA A 89 -11.63 7.41 3.67
C ALA A 89 -11.23 6.88 2.27
N ALA A 90 -10.21 6.01 2.19
CA ALA A 90 -9.92 5.14 1.05
C ALA A 90 -10.99 4.05 0.98
N ARG A 91 -11.78 4.05 -0.08
CA ARG A 91 -13.03 3.27 -0.21
C ARG A 91 -12.82 1.79 0.15
N LEU A 92 -13.44 1.36 1.25
CA LEU A 92 -13.53 -0.05 1.65
C LEU A 92 -14.21 -0.87 0.54
N GLY A 93 -13.42 -1.64 -0.19
CA GLY A 93 -13.82 -2.97 -0.63
C GLY A 93 -13.33 -3.98 0.39
N ALA A 94 -14.07 -4.13 1.49
CA ALA A 94 -13.98 -5.33 2.32
C ALA A 94 -14.59 -6.51 1.54
N HIS A 95 -13.93 -6.96 0.48
CA HIS A 95 -14.26 -8.21 -0.20
C HIS A 95 -13.18 -9.24 0.12
N GLY A 96 -13.26 -9.74 1.36
CA GLY A 96 -12.68 -11.04 1.70
C GLY A 96 -13.50 -12.13 1.01
N HIS A 97 -13.23 -12.36 -0.27
CA HIS A 97 -13.40 -13.61 -1.01
C HIS A 97 -13.02 -13.36 -2.47
N LEU A 98 -11.77 -13.69 -2.79
CA LEU A 98 -11.36 -14.22 -4.08
C LEU A 98 -10.93 -15.67 -3.86
#